data_AF-A0A496RYE5-F1
#
_entry.id   AF-A0A496RYE5-F1
#
_cell.length_a   1.000
_cell.length_b   1.000
_cell.length_c   1.000
_cell.angle_alpha   90.00
_cell.angle_beta   90.00
_cell.angle_gamma   90.00
#
_symmetry.space_group_name_H-M   'P 1'
#
loop_
_entity.id
_entity.type
_entity.pdbx_description
1 polymer ?
#
loop_
_entity_poly.entity_id
_entity_poly.type
_entity_poly.pdbx_seq_one_letter_code
_entity_poly.pdbx_strand_id
1 'polypeptide(L)' 'VITCNDSGEPTCIVKDGINGFIVEPNPKKIAEKINFFIENPEIAKKMGEVGFESIKDITWGNVVNKLLGT' A
#
# COMPACT_ATOMS: atom_id res chain seq x y z
N VAL A 1 3.42 1.60 3.25
CA VAL A 1 3.46 2.29 1.95
C VAL A 1 2.90 3.71 2.11
N ILE A 2 3.45 4.69 1.39
CA ILE A 2 2.87 6.03 1.24
C ILE A 2 2.74 6.25 -0.27
N THR A 3 1.55 6.63 -0.74
CA THR A 3 1.28 6.92 -2.15
C THR A 3 0.54 8.25 -2.29
N CYS A 4 0.60 8.87 -3.46
CA CYS A 4 -0.11 10.11 -3.71
C CYS A 4 -1.48 9.81 -4.32
N ASN A 5 -2.44 10.73 -4.16
CA ASN A 5 -3.78 10.60 -4.74
C ASN A 5 -3.78 10.61 -6.29
N ASP A 6 -2.69 11.05 -6.92
CA ASP A 6 -2.46 11.12 -8.36
C ASP A 6 -1.59 9.98 -8.90
N SER A 7 -1.23 9.00 -8.06
CA SER A 7 -0.32 7.90 -8.43
C SER A 7 -0.98 6.79 -9.26
N GLY A 8 -2.28 6.88 -9.57
CA GLY A 8 -2.99 5.91 -10.41
C GLY A 8 -3.26 4.58 -9.69
N GLU A 9 -2.91 3.46 -10.33
CA GLU A 9 -3.21 2.11 -9.84
C GLU A 9 -2.63 1.78 -8.44
N PRO A 10 -1.41 2.20 -8.06
CA PRO A 10 -0.94 2.14 -6.67
C PRO A 10 -1.93 2.70 -5.63
N THR A 11 -2.64 3.78 -5.95
CA THR A 11 -3.65 4.39 -5.08
C THR A 11 -4.87 3.48 -4.91
N CYS A 12 -5.19 2.64 -5.90
CA CYS A 12 -6.29 1.66 -5.82
C CYS A 12 -5.97 0.47 -4.91
N ILE A 13 -4.69 0.19 -4.66
CA ILE A 13 -4.23 -0.93 -3.82
C ILE A 13 -4.14 -0.51 -2.34
N VAL A 14 -3.80 0.76 -2.10
CA VAL A 14 -3.68 1.31 -0.76
C VAL A 14 -5.06 1.72 -0.22
N LYS A 15 -5.36 1.30 1.01
CA LYS A 15 -6.49 1.76 1.81
C LYS A 15 -5.94 2.67 2.89
N ASP A 16 -6.27 3.96 2.80
CA ASP A 16 -5.72 5.00 3.68
C ASP A 16 -5.95 4.66 5.16
N GLY A 17 -4.88 4.71 5.94
CA GLY A 17 -4.86 4.38 7.37
C GLY A 17 -4.96 2.88 7.70
N ILE A 18 -5.04 1.98 6.72
CA ILE A 18 -5.18 0.53 6.95
C ILE A 18 -3.91 -0.23 6.55
N ASN A 19 -3.51 -0.15 5.29
CA ASN A 19 -2.31 -0.82 4.76
C ASN A 19 -1.27 0.18 4.21
N GLY A 20 -1.49 1.47 4.47
CA GLY A 20 -0.62 2.57 4.05
C GLY A 20 -1.35 3.91 4.17
N PHE A 21 -0.76 4.95 3.60
CA PHE A 21 -1.36 6.28 3.53
C PHE A 21 -1.48 6.76 2.09
N ILE A 22 -2.60 7.43 1.80
CA ILE A 22 -2.81 8.21 0.57
C ILE A 22 -2.70 9.70 0.96
N VAL A 23 -1.83 10.43 0.29
CA VAL A 23 -1.61 11.86 0.56
C VAL A 23 -1.71 12.69 -0.72
N GLU A 24 -1.88 14.00 -0.57
CA GLU A 24 -1.65 14.93 -1.68
C GLU A 24 -0.20 14.85 -2.18
N PRO A 25 0.09 15.10 -3.47
CA PRO A 25 1.45 15.15 -4.04
C PRO A 25 2.20 16.40 -3.55
N ASN A 26 2.39 16.47 -2.24
CA ASN A 26 2.98 17.57 -1.51
C ASN A 26 4.10 17.01 -0.63
N PRO A 27 5.36 17.45 -0.80
CA PRO A 27 6.49 16.94 -0.04
C PRO A 27 6.30 17.00 1.48
N LYS A 28 5.61 18.03 2.00
CA LYS A 28 5.33 18.14 3.45
C LYS A 28 4.37 17.05 3.91
N LYS A 29 3.37 16.70 3.12
CA LYS A 29 2.40 15.63 3.44
C LYS A 29 3.04 14.26 3.43
N ILE A 30 3.96 14.02 2.50
CA ILE A 30 4.76 12.79 2.49
C ILE A 30 5.65 12.73 3.73
N ALA A 31 6.37 13.82 4.05
CA ALA A 31 7.24 13.89 5.23
C ALA A 31 6.48 13.67 6.55
N GLU A 32 5.28 14.24 6.70
CA GLU A 32 4.39 13.99 7.84
C GLU A 32 4.15 12.48 8.06
N LYS A 33 3.87 11.73 6.99
CA LYS A 33 3.62 10.27 7.09
C LYS A 33 4.90 9.45 7.26
N ILE A 34 6.03 9.91 6.73
CA ILE A 34 7.34 9.30 7.01
C ILE A 34 7.65 9.42 8.50
N ASN A 35 7.53 10.62 9.08
CA ASN A 35 7.75 10.85 10.51
C ASN A 35 6.80 9.99 11.36
N PHE A 36 5.52 9.93 10.98
CA PHE A 36 4.56 9.05 11.64
C PHE A 36 5.03 7.59 11.72
N PHE A 37 5.58 7.03 10.63
CA PHE A 37 6.10 5.66 10.65
C PHE A 37 7.37 5.50 11.49
N ILE A 38 8.25 6.50 11.52
CA ILE A 38 9.44 6.51 12.39
C ILE A 38 9.03 6.51 13.86
N GLU A 39 8.03 7.33 14.22
CA GLU A 39 7.51 7.45 15.58
C GLU A 39 6.66 6.25 16.02
N ASN A 40 6.10 5.49 15.06
CA ASN A 40 5.17 4.39 15.31
C ASN A 40 5.58 3.10 14.57
N PRO A 41 6.74 2.49 14.90
CA PRO A 41 7.27 1.32 14.19
C PRO A 41 6.34 0.11 14.23
N GLU A 42 5.63 -0.11 15.33
CA GLU A 42 4.65 -1.21 15.45
C GLU A 42 3.46 -1.03 14.51
N ILE A 43 3.00 0.21 14.34
CA ILE A 43 1.95 0.53 13.37
C ILE A 43 2.47 0.30 11.94
N ALA A 44 3.69 0.75 11.65
CA ALA A 44 4.32 0.52 10.35
C ALA A 44 4.40 -0.97 10.01
N LYS A 45 4.82 -1.81 10.97
CA LYS A 45 4.87 -3.26 10.84
C LYS A 45 3.49 -3.85 10.57
N LYS A 46 2.50 -3.52 11.40
CA LYS A 46 1.12 -3.99 11.25
C LYS A 46 0.52 -3.59 9.91
N MET A 47 0.72 -2.35 9.47
CA MET A 47 0.25 -1.91 8.15
C MET A 47 0.93 -2.67 7.01
N GLY A 48 2.22 -2.99 7.15
CA GLY A 48 2.96 -3.84 6.20
C GLY A 48 2.38 -5.26 6.11
N GLU A 49 2.11 -5.89 7.25
CA GLU A 49 1.48 -7.21 7.32
C GLU A 49 0.08 -7.21 6.68
N VAL A 50 -0.76 -6.21 7.00
CA VAL A 50 -2.08 -6.06 6.38
C VAL A 50 -1.98 -5.82 4.88
N GLY A 51 -0.99 -5.04 4.44
CA GLY A 51 -0.69 -4.81 3.02
C GLY A 51 -0.35 -6.11 2.29
N PHE A 52 0.60 -6.87 2.84
CA PHE A 52 0.98 -8.18 2.29
C PHE A 52 -0.21 -9.13 2.19
N GLU A 53 -0.96 -9.30 3.28
CA GLU A 53 -2.12 -10.20 3.31
C GLU A 53 -3.21 -9.79 2.30
N SER A 54 -3.37 -8.48 2.04
CA SER A 54 -4.38 -7.98 1.10
C SER A 54 -4.09 -8.25 -0.37
N ILE A 55 -2.82 -8.54 -0.73
CA ILE A 55 -2.38 -8.70 -2.11
C ILE A 55 -1.59 -9.98 -2.37
N LYS A 56 -1.44 -10.87 -1.38
CA LYS A 56 -0.65 -12.11 -1.48
C LYS A 56 -1.09 -13.04 -2.61
N ASP A 57 -2.35 -12.93 -3.05
CA ASP A 57 -2.91 -13.72 -4.15
C ASP A 57 -2.55 -13.16 -5.53
N ILE A 58 -1.92 -11.98 -5.60
CA ILE A 58 -1.34 -11.45 -6.85
C ILE A 58 -0.02 -12.19 -7.09
N THR A 59 -0.14 -13.35 -7.74
CA THR A 59 1.00 -14.19 -8.14
C THR A 59 0.95 -14.46 -9.64
N TRP A 60 2.10 -14.72 -10.26
CA TRP A 60 2.14 -15.11 -11.67
C TRP A 60 1.32 -16.38 -11.95
N GLY A 61 1.27 -17.32 -11.00
CA GLY A 61 0.42 -18.51 -11.11
C GLY A 61 -1.07 -18.17 -11.20
N ASN A 62 -1.57 -17.34 -10.27
CA ASN A 62 -2.97 -16.90 -10.28
C ASN A 62 -3.31 -16.06 -11.52
N VAL A 63 -2.37 -15.24 -12.00
CA VAL A 63 -2.53 -14.47 -13.24
C VAL A 63 -2.65 -15.41 -14.45
N VAL A 64 -1.76 -16.40 -14.59
CA VAL A 64 -1.80 -17.38 -15.67
C VAL A 64 -3.10 -18.19 -15.64
N ASN A 65 -3.49 -18.72 -14.47
CA ASN A 65 -4.73 -19.48 -14.31
C ASN A 65 -5.96 -18.64 -14.70
N LYS A 66 -5.98 -17.36 -14.31
CA LYS A 66 -7.08 -16.44 -14.65
C LYS A 66 -7.14 -16.11 -16.15
N LEU A 67 -6.00 -15.98 -16.82
CA LEU A 67 -5.94 -15.67 -18.26
C LEU A 67 -6.23 -16.89 -19.15
N LEU A 68 -5.78 -18.08 -18.74
CA LEU A 68 -5.91 -19.30 -19.53
C LEU A 68 -7.15 -20.14 -19.16
N GLY A 69 -7.81 -19.85 -18.03
CA GLY A 69 -8.96 -20.61 -17.54
C GLY A 69 -8.61 -22.04 -17.09
N THR A 70 -7.35 -22.25 -16.70
CA THR A 70 -6.78 -23.54 -16.26
C THR A 70 -6.60 -23.60 -14.75
#